data_AF-A0A8J7YW12-F1
#
_entry.id   AF-A0A8J7YW12-F1
#
_cell.length_a   1.000
_cell.length_b   1.000
_cell.length_c   1.000
_cell.angle_alpha   90.00
_cell.angle_beta   90.00
_cell.angle_gamma   90.00
#
_symmetry.space_group_name_H-M   'P 1'
#
loop_
_entity.id
_entity.type
_entity.pdbx_description
1 polymer ?
#
loop_
_entity_poly.entity_id
_entity_poly.type
_entity_poly.pdbx_seq_one_letter_code
_entity_poly.pdbx_strand_id
1 'polypeptide(L)'
;MCGTRFNRKKGTLLEGLCTPLSIIITAIMMYMCRMSVSAIALVLGKQEKTIERWIKKISPHCEDIIKHKLNRKNHNFTSRFLQMDELWSYAWKKNAKLWIWTGIDVTTKLFIGLSTKRKISIGEKI
;
A
#
# COMPACT_ATOMS: atom_id res chain seq x y z
N MET A 1 -2.74 40.56 -1.87
CA MET A 1 -2.45 39.51 -0.88
C MET A 1 -1.91 38.27 -1.59
N CYS A 2 -0.59 38.05 -1.63
CA CYS A 2 0.01 36.83 -2.18
C CYS A 2 0.47 35.92 -1.02
N GLY A 3 -0.45 35.10 -0.51
CA GLY A 3 -0.23 34.26 0.68
C GLY A 3 0.24 32.83 0.42
N THR A 4 0.48 32.46 -0.84
CA THR A 4 0.82 31.07 -1.20
C THR A 4 2.14 30.99 -1.96
N ARG A 5 3.17 30.45 -1.33
CA ARG A 5 4.40 30.03 -2.03
C ARG A 5 4.11 28.74 -2.79
N PHE A 6 4.15 28.80 -4.11
CA PHE A 6 4.02 27.62 -4.97
C PHE A 6 5.33 26.82 -4.92
N ASN A 7 5.28 25.59 -4.41
CA ASN A 7 6.37 24.64 -4.47
C ASN A 7 5.94 23.50 -5.39
N ARG A 8 6.78 23.17 -6.39
CA ARG A 8 6.52 22.09 -7.36
C ARG A 8 6.22 20.74 -6.69
N LYS A 9 6.72 20.51 -5.46
CA LYS A 9 6.52 19.26 -4.70
C LYS A 9 5.24 19.25 -3.84
N LYS A 10 4.53 20.37 -3.71
CA LYS A 10 3.35 20.49 -2.84
C LYS A 10 2.21 19.62 -3.38
N GLY A 11 1.58 18.81 -2.54
CA GLY A 11 0.53 17.86 -2.94
C GLY A 11 1.06 16.63 -3.70
N THR A 12 2.37 16.39 -3.69
CA THR A 12 2.99 15.19 -4.30
C THR A 12 3.60 14.30 -3.23
N LEU A 13 3.92 13.05 -3.60
CA LEU A 13 4.71 12.12 -2.78
C LEU A 13 6.02 12.72 -2.23
N LEU A 14 6.55 13.75 -2.88
CA LEU A 14 7.84 14.37 -2.58
C LEU A 14 7.73 15.58 -1.66
N GLU A 15 6.53 15.92 -1.20
CA GLU A 15 6.34 17.07 -0.33
C GLU A 15 7.13 16.92 0.98
N GLY A 16 7.93 17.93 1.32
CA GLY A 16 8.78 17.92 2.52
C GLY A 16 9.91 16.88 2.49
N LEU A 17 10.27 16.34 1.32
CA LEU A 17 11.43 15.46 1.14
C LEU A 17 12.58 16.21 0.45
N CYS A 18 13.72 16.24 1.15
CA CYS A 18 14.98 16.79 0.63
C CYS A 18 15.86 15.73 -0.05
N THR A 19 15.55 14.44 0.15
CA THR A 19 16.31 13.34 -0.46
C THR A 19 16.11 13.28 -1.97
N PRO A 20 17.15 12.94 -2.75
CA PRO A 20 17.02 12.68 -4.18
C PRO A 20 15.92 11.65 -4.48
N LEU A 21 15.16 11.90 -5.56
CA LEU A 21 14.04 11.05 -5.97
C LEU A 21 14.49 9.62 -6.27
N SER A 22 15.65 9.45 -6.90
CA SER A 22 16.23 8.13 -7.22
C SER A 22 16.33 7.23 -5.99
N ILE A 23 16.84 7.76 -4.88
CA ILE A 23 17.00 7.01 -3.62
C ILE A 23 15.63 6.59 -3.06
N ILE A 24 14.65 7.48 -3.11
CA ILE A 24 13.29 7.19 -2.64
C ILE A 24 12.67 6.09 -3.50
N ILE A 25 12.77 6.19 -4.83
CA ILE A 25 12.27 5.18 -5.78
C ILE A 25 12.93 3.82 -5.50
N THR A 26 14.26 3.78 -5.36
CA THR A 26 14.99 2.55 -5.05
C THR A 26 14.52 1.91 -3.74
N ALA A 27 14.32 2.71 -2.68
CA ALA A 27 13.80 2.22 -1.41
C ALA A 27 12.41 1.57 -1.55
N ILE A 28 11.53 2.19 -2.34
CA ILE A 28 10.17 1.66 -2.60
C ILE A 28 10.25 0.37 -3.41
N MET A 29 11.09 0.32 -4.45
CA MET A 29 11.27 -0.88 -5.27
C MET A 29 11.79 -2.05 -4.43
N MET A 30 12.79 -1.82 -3.58
CA MET A 30 13.30 -2.82 -2.64
C MET A 30 12.20 -3.33 -1.70
N TYR A 31 11.35 -2.43 -1.20
CA TYR A 31 10.22 -2.80 -0.35
C TYR A 31 9.18 -3.65 -1.10
N MET A 32 8.86 -3.30 -2.35
CA MET A 32 7.98 -4.10 -3.23
C MET A 32 8.55 -5.50 -3.52
N CYS A 33 9.88 -5.62 -3.59
CA CYS A 33 10.60 -6.90 -3.67
C CYS A 33 10.66 -7.66 -2.33
N ARG A 34 9.85 -7.27 -1.33
CA ARG A 34 9.74 -7.88 0.00
C ARG A 34 11.02 -7.83 0.85
N MET A 35 11.92 -6.88 0.60
CA MET A 35 13.01 -6.62 1.54
C MET A 35 12.46 -6.02 2.84
N SER A 36 13.05 -6.41 3.98
CA SER A 36 12.69 -5.83 5.28
C SER A 36 13.10 -4.36 5.36
N VAL A 37 12.36 -3.56 6.14
CA VAL A 37 12.68 -2.13 6.35
C VAL A 37 14.11 -1.96 6.88
N SER A 38 14.53 -2.82 7.80
CA SER A 38 15.89 -2.84 8.35
C SER A 38 16.95 -3.13 7.29
N ALA A 39 16.72 -4.08 6.39
CA ALA A 39 17.66 -4.38 5.31
C ALA A 39 17.78 -3.20 4.32
N ILE A 40 16.65 -2.57 3.98
CA ILE A 40 16.64 -1.38 3.10
C ILE A 40 17.38 -0.21 3.76
N ALA A 41 17.13 0.02 5.05
CA ALA A 41 17.80 1.04 5.85
C ALA A 41 19.32 0.84 5.86
N LEU A 42 19.77 -0.41 6.05
CA LEU A 42 21.18 -0.79 6.00
C LEU A 42 21.80 -0.52 4.62
N VAL A 43 21.18 -1.02 3.55
CA VAL A 43 21.68 -0.89 2.16
C VAL A 43 21.77 0.57 1.72
N LEU A 44 20.80 1.41 2.11
CA LEU A 44 20.73 2.82 1.70
C LEU A 44 21.43 3.78 2.69
N GLY A 45 21.98 3.27 3.79
CA GLY A 45 22.58 4.10 4.85
C GLY A 45 21.58 5.11 5.44
N LYS A 46 20.34 4.67 5.70
CA LYS A 46 19.26 5.50 6.26
C LYS A 46 18.75 4.92 7.56
N GLN A 47 18.08 5.75 8.36
CA GLN A 47 17.35 5.28 9.52
C GLN A 47 16.06 4.56 9.08
N GLU A 48 15.69 3.48 9.76
CA GLU A 48 14.46 2.72 9.49
C GLU A 48 13.22 3.61 9.50
N LYS A 49 13.10 4.52 10.49
CA LYS A 49 12.00 5.51 10.57
C LYS A 49 11.86 6.36 9.31
N THR A 50 12.95 6.63 8.61
CA THR A 50 12.94 7.39 7.34
C THR A 50 12.31 6.56 6.22
N ILE A 51 12.70 5.28 6.12
CA ILE A 51 12.14 4.33 5.14
C ILE A 51 10.65 4.12 5.40
N GLU A 52 10.25 3.89 6.66
CA GLU A 52 8.84 3.77 7.03
C GLU A 52 8.04 5.02 6.66
N ARG A 53 8.59 6.21 6.89
CA ARG A 53 7.94 7.48 6.56
C ARG A 53 7.72 7.60 5.05
N TRP A 54 8.67 7.15 4.23
CA TRP A 54 8.51 7.14 2.78
C TRP A 54 7.40 6.18 2.35
N ILE A 55 7.43 4.95 2.85
CA ILE A 55 6.39 3.94 2.54
C ILE A 55 5.00 4.46 2.93
N LYS A 56 4.85 4.97 4.17
CA LYS A 56 3.58 5.52 4.67
C LYS A 56 3.05 6.69 3.83
N LYS A 57 3.93 7.52 3.27
CA LYS A 57 3.51 8.64 2.38
C LYS A 57 2.95 8.15 1.05
N ILE A 58 3.40 7.01 0.56
CA ILE A 58 3.05 6.50 -0.76
C ILE A 58 1.79 5.67 -0.75
N SER A 59 1.54 4.94 0.36
CA SER A 59 0.38 4.06 0.47
C SER A 59 -0.95 4.73 0.09
N PRO A 60 -1.28 5.96 0.53
CA PRO A 60 -2.55 6.59 0.15
C PRO A 60 -2.66 6.86 -1.35
N HIS A 61 -1.55 7.25 -2.01
CA HIS A 61 -1.58 7.52 -3.45
C HIS A 61 -1.78 6.23 -4.26
N CYS A 62 -1.30 5.09 -3.78
CA CYS A 62 -1.61 3.80 -4.40
C CYS A 62 -3.11 3.52 -4.39
N GLU A 63 -3.79 3.78 -3.27
CA GLU A 63 -5.25 3.65 -3.20
C GLU A 63 -5.96 4.61 -4.14
N ASP A 64 -5.52 5.87 -4.23
CA ASP A 64 -6.13 6.87 -5.10
C ASP A 64 -5.98 6.50 -6.58
N ILE A 65 -4.84 5.95 -7.00
CA ILE A 65 -4.62 5.43 -8.35
C ILE A 65 -5.57 4.26 -8.64
N ILE A 66 -5.72 3.32 -7.71
CA ILE A 66 -6.63 2.18 -7.85
C ILE A 66 -8.08 2.67 -7.94
N LYS A 67 -8.52 3.54 -7.02
CA LYS A 67 -9.86 4.15 -7.01
C LYS A 67 -10.13 4.89 -8.32
N HIS A 68 -9.17 5.66 -8.80
CA HIS A 68 -9.27 6.37 -10.08
C HIS A 68 -9.44 5.40 -11.25
N LYS A 69 -8.66 4.31 -11.31
CA LYS A 69 -8.78 3.28 -12.36
C LYS A 69 -10.13 2.54 -12.30
N LEU A 70 -10.66 2.28 -11.11
CA LEU A 70 -11.92 1.57 -10.90
C LEU A 70 -13.16 2.48 -11.05
N ASN A 71 -12.99 3.80 -11.07
CA ASN A 71 -14.10 4.73 -11.13
C ASN A 71 -14.87 4.58 -12.47
N ARG A 72 -16.17 4.28 -12.39
CA ARG A 72 -17.05 4.13 -13.56
C ARG A 72 -17.04 5.32 -14.51
N LYS A 73 -16.79 6.54 -14.02
CA LYS A 73 -16.69 7.76 -14.84
C LYS A 73 -15.53 7.73 -15.84
N ASN A 74 -14.52 6.90 -15.59
CA ASN A 74 -13.37 6.77 -16.50
C ASN A 74 -13.61 5.77 -17.64
N HIS A 75 -14.80 5.13 -17.72
CA HIS A 75 -15.31 4.24 -18.79
C HIS A 75 -14.40 3.10 -19.30
N ASN A 76 -13.16 3.00 -18.82
CA ASN A 76 -12.13 2.08 -19.32
C ASN A 76 -12.03 0.79 -18.50
N PHE A 77 -12.79 0.66 -17.40
CA PHE A 77 -12.78 -0.54 -16.59
C PHE A 77 -14.05 -1.37 -16.84
N THR A 78 -13.91 -2.39 -17.67
CA THR A 78 -14.91 -3.44 -17.88
C THR A 78 -14.30 -4.79 -17.48
N SER A 79 -14.74 -5.32 -16.34
CA SER A 79 -14.35 -6.66 -15.89
C SER A 79 -15.40 -7.67 -16.35
N ARG A 80 -14.97 -8.71 -17.05
CA ARG A 80 -15.82 -9.84 -17.47
C ARG A 80 -15.73 -11.02 -16.51
N PHE A 81 -14.57 -11.21 -15.90
CA PHE A 81 -14.28 -12.32 -14.99
C PHE A 81 -13.50 -11.80 -13.78
N LEU A 82 -14.03 -12.11 -12.59
CA LEU A 82 -13.42 -11.79 -11.31
C LEU A 82 -12.92 -13.07 -10.66
N GLN A 83 -11.65 -13.09 -10.27
CA GLN A 83 -11.12 -14.14 -9.42
C GLN A 83 -11.22 -13.69 -7.96
N MET A 84 -11.84 -14.52 -7.14
CA MET A 84 -11.88 -14.33 -5.69
C MET A 84 -10.99 -15.38 -5.04
N ASP A 85 -10.16 -14.95 -4.10
CA ASP A 85 -9.27 -15.83 -3.35
C ASP A 85 -9.34 -15.50 -1.86
N GLU A 86 -9.14 -16.53 -1.03
CA GLU A 86 -9.17 -16.45 0.42
C GLU A 86 -7.86 -17.00 0.99
N LEU A 87 -7.17 -16.18 1.76
CA LEU A 87 -5.95 -16.57 2.45
C LEU A 87 -6.05 -16.22 3.93
N TRP A 88 -5.38 -17.01 4.76
CA TRP A 88 -5.25 -16.73 6.18
C TRP A 88 -3.78 -16.50 6.52
N SER A 89 -3.54 -15.56 7.42
CA SER A 89 -2.21 -15.28 7.95
C SER A 89 -2.30 -14.83 9.41
N TYR A 90 -1.16 -14.75 10.08
CA TYR A 90 -1.07 -14.21 11.42
C TYR A 90 -0.75 -12.72 11.35
N ALA A 91 -1.58 -11.91 12.03
CA ALA A 91 -1.33 -10.49 12.17
C ALA A 91 -0.76 -10.19 13.55
N TRP A 92 0.46 -9.64 13.62
CA TRP A 92 1.16 -9.27 14.85
C TRP A 92 1.55 -10.44 15.76
N LYS A 93 0.58 -11.16 16.33
CA LYS A 93 0.80 -12.32 17.21
C LYS A 93 0.41 -13.61 16.50
N LYS A 94 1.13 -14.70 16.80
CA LYS A 94 0.83 -16.05 16.28
C LYS A 94 -0.57 -16.58 16.64
N ASN A 95 -1.29 -15.94 17.57
CA ASN A 95 -2.66 -16.34 17.93
C ASN A 95 -3.74 -15.46 17.29
N ALA A 96 -3.35 -14.40 16.57
CA ALA A 96 -4.28 -13.50 15.90
C ALA A 96 -4.42 -13.90 14.43
N LYS A 97 -5.26 -14.90 14.16
CA LYS A 97 -5.60 -15.33 12.80
C LYS A 97 -6.40 -14.22 12.09
N LEU A 98 -5.85 -13.77 10.97
CA LEU A 98 -6.45 -12.80 10.07
C LEU A 98 -6.81 -13.52 8.77
N TRP A 99 -8.08 -13.49 8.43
CA TRP A 99 -8.56 -13.88 7.11
C TRP A 99 -8.54 -12.68 6.20
N ILE A 100 -8.07 -12.91 4.98
CA ILE A 100 -7.91 -11.91 3.93
C ILE A 100 -8.62 -12.47 2.70
N TRP A 101 -9.67 -11.78 2.27
CA TRP A 101 -10.33 -12.05 1.00
C TRP A 101 -9.85 -11.03 -0.01
N THR A 102 -9.53 -11.50 -1.21
CA THR A 102 -9.06 -10.67 -2.30
C THR A 102 -9.91 -10.91 -3.53
N GLY A 103 -10.23 -9.82 -4.24
CA GLY A 103 -10.88 -9.85 -5.54
C GLY A 103 -9.93 -9.25 -6.58
N ILE A 104 -9.55 -10.04 -7.56
CA ILE A 104 -8.60 -9.67 -8.60
C ILE A 104 -9.26 -9.84 -9.96
N ASP A 105 -9.18 -8.80 -10.79
CA ASP A 105 -9.63 -8.90 -12.17
C ASP A 105 -8.72 -9.85 -12.97
N VAL A 106 -9.30 -10.81 -13.69
CA VAL A 106 -8.49 -11.83 -14.37
C VAL A 106 -7.66 -11.24 -15.51
N THR A 107 -8.19 -10.24 -16.20
CA THR A 107 -7.58 -9.64 -17.39
C THR A 107 -6.49 -8.64 -17.03
N THR A 108 -6.82 -7.67 -16.17
CA THR A 108 -5.94 -6.56 -15.80
C THR A 108 -5.04 -6.87 -14.61
N LYS A 109 -5.31 -7.97 -13.88
CA LYS A 109 -4.68 -8.32 -12.60
C LYS A 109 -4.77 -7.22 -11.54
N LEU A 110 -5.73 -6.31 -11.70
CA LEU A 110 -5.98 -5.25 -10.75
C LEU A 110 -6.67 -5.81 -9.51
N PHE A 111 -6.17 -5.46 -8.33
CA PHE A 111 -6.89 -5.69 -7.08
C PHE A 111 -8.10 -4.75 -7.03
N ILE A 112 -9.29 -5.34 -7.15
CA ILE A 112 -10.56 -4.60 -7.09
C ILE A 112 -10.99 -4.41 -5.64
N GLY A 113 -10.73 -5.40 -4.80
CA GLY A 113 -11.12 -5.37 -3.40
C GLY A 113 -10.24 -6.24 -2.53
N LEU A 114 -10.01 -5.77 -1.30
CA LEU A 114 -9.38 -6.51 -0.23
C LEU A 114 -10.19 -6.30 1.04
N SER A 115 -10.59 -7.40 1.67
CA SER A 115 -11.32 -7.38 2.94
C SER A 115 -10.58 -8.24 3.94
N THR A 116 -10.46 -7.75 5.18
CA THR A 116 -9.82 -8.49 6.24
C THR A 116 -10.77 -8.67 7.42
N LYS A 117 -10.91 -9.88 7.93
CA LYS A 117 -11.60 -10.14 9.21
C LYS A 117 -10.73 -10.93 10.15
N ARG A 118 -10.78 -10.57 11.43
CA ARG A 118 -10.27 -11.41 12.51
C ARG A 118 -11.33 -12.45 12.86
N LYS A 119 -10.92 -13.72 12.97
CA LYS A 119 -11.80 -14.75 13.53
C LYS A 119 -11.79 -14.56 15.05
N ILE A 120 -12.90 -14.07 15.60
CA ILE A 120 -13.14 -14.13 17.04
C ILE A 120 -13.52 -15.57 17.34
N SER A 121 -12.70 -16.27 18.13
CA SER A 121 -13.08 -17.56 18.70
C SER A 121 -14.23 -17.33 19.67
N ILE A 122 -15.46 -17.54 19.23
CA ILE A 122 -16.61 -17.71 20.12
C ILE A 122 -16.47 -19.12 20.69
N GLY A 123 -16.08 -19.23 21.95
CA GLY A 123 -15.97 -20.52 22.64
C GLY A 123 -15.02 -20.50 23.82
N GLU A 124 -15.45 -19.88 24.92
CA GLU A 124 -15.04 -20.22 26.30
C GLU A 124 -16.02 -19.53 27.28
N LYS A 125 -17.28 -19.97 27.25
CA LYS A 125 -18.22 -19.87 28.37
C LYS A 125 -19.18 -21.05 28.27
N ILE A 126 -18.81 -22.15 28.93
CA ILE A 126 -19.73 -23.11 29.54
C ILE A 126 -19.33 -23.14 31.01
#